data_AF-M0NJX5-F1
#
_entry.id   AF-M0NJX5-F1
#
_cell.length_a   1.000
_cell.length_b   1.000
_cell.length_c   1.000
_cell.angle_alpha   90.00
_cell.angle_beta   90.00
_cell.angle_gamma   90.00
#
_symmetry.space_group_name_H-M   'P 1'
#
loop_
_entity.id
_entity.type
_entity.pdbx_description
1 polymer ?
#
loop_
_entity_poly.entity_id
_entity_poly.type
_entity_poly.pdbx_seq_one_letter_code
_entity_poly.pdbx_strand_id
1 'polypeptide(L)'
;MTDDEATAETERNRGAPSRLGRVLLGVGLAAQASEDFRDMEDTIEYAESAGVPAPDLAAPFASGMMVAAGVGIALWRLPRVATGAAVAFLTVVTATMHDFWNADEDDKSGERLAFFGNLAMLGGALVFLREAFR
;
A
#
# COMPACT_ATOMS: atom_id res chain seq x y z
N MET A 1 -18.82 -38.61 1.18
CA MET A 1 -18.40 -37.26 0.78
C MET A 1 -18.28 -37.28 -0.73
N THR A 2 -19.28 -36.75 -1.41
CA THR A 2 -19.33 -36.73 -2.89
C THR A 2 -18.64 -35.47 -3.40
N ASP A 3 -18.12 -35.50 -4.63
CA ASP A 3 -17.44 -34.34 -5.23
C ASP A 3 -18.32 -33.08 -5.25
N ASP A 4 -19.65 -33.25 -5.25
CA ASP A 4 -20.65 -32.18 -5.14
C ASP A 4 -20.70 -31.52 -3.74
N GLU A 5 -20.43 -32.26 -2.66
CA GLU A 5 -20.34 -31.69 -1.32
C GLU A 5 -19.04 -30.89 -1.14
N ALA A 6 -17.93 -31.39 -1.69
CA ALA A 6 -16.62 -30.72 -1.65
C ALA A 6 -16.60 -29.43 -2.49
N THR A 7 -17.27 -29.42 -3.65
CA THR A 7 -17.45 -28.20 -4.45
C THR A 7 -18.39 -27.20 -3.75
N ALA A 8 -19.48 -27.66 -3.14
CA ALA A 8 -20.41 -26.79 -2.40
C ALA A 8 -19.81 -26.18 -1.12
N GLU A 9 -18.86 -26.84 -0.44
CA GLU A 9 -18.08 -26.26 0.67
C GLU A 9 -17.08 -25.21 0.18
N THR A 10 -16.43 -25.46 -0.96
CA THR A 10 -15.46 -24.54 -1.58
C THR A 10 -16.13 -23.23 -2.03
N GLU A 11 -17.35 -23.30 -2.58
CA GLU A 11 -18.11 -22.12 -3.00
C GLU A 11 -18.65 -21.30 -1.82
N ARG A 12 -19.05 -21.96 -0.72
CA ARG A 12 -19.51 -21.30 0.52
C ARG A 12 -18.42 -20.50 1.22
N ASN A 13 -17.16 -20.83 0.96
CA ASN A 13 -15.98 -20.24 1.60
C ASN A 13 -15.33 -19.11 0.78
N ARG A 14 -15.95 -18.65 -0.33
CA ARG A 14 -15.55 -17.42 -1.05
C ARG A 14 -15.96 -16.14 -0.30
N GLY A 15 -15.73 -16.12 1.01
CA GLY A 15 -15.94 -14.96 1.86
C GLY A 15 -14.82 -13.95 1.70
N ALA A 16 -15.06 -12.70 2.12
CA ALA A 16 -14.01 -11.67 2.15
C ALA A 16 -12.74 -12.20 2.86
N PRO A 17 -11.54 -11.81 2.40
CA PRO A 17 -10.28 -12.28 2.97
C PRO A 17 -10.17 -11.94 4.45
N SER A 18 -9.26 -12.66 5.12
CA SER A 18 -9.01 -12.59 6.57
C SER A 18 -9.20 -11.18 7.13
N ARG A 19 -10.14 -11.02 8.07
CA ARG A 19 -10.43 -9.73 8.72
C ARG A 19 -9.20 -9.16 9.40
N LEU A 20 -8.41 -10.01 10.07
CA LEU A 20 -7.17 -9.63 10.73
C LEU A 20 -6.16 -9.12 9.70
N GLY A 21 -5.98 -9.84 8.59
CA GLY A 21 -5.08 -9.40 7.53
C GLY A 21 -5.48 -8.05 6.94
N ARG A 22 -6.78 -7.83 6.71
CA ARG A 22 -7.30 -6.54 6.21
C ARG A 22 -7.06 -5.40 7.17
N VAL A 23 -7.32 -5.61 8.45
CA VAL A 23 -7.10 -4.58 9.48
C VAL A 23 -5.62 -4.29 9.62
N LEU A 24 -4.76 -5.30 9.72
CA LEU A 24 -3.32 -5.09 9.86
C LEU A 24 -2.71 -4.38 8.66
N LEU A 25 -3.02 -4.82 7.44
CA LEU A 25 -2.52 -4.16 6.24
C LEU A 25 -3.08 -2.75 6.09
N GLY A 26 -4.39 -2.59 6.28
CA GLY A 26 -5.06 -1.30 6.12
C GLY A 26 -4.60 -0.26 7.15
N VAL A 27 -4.46 -0.66 8.42
CA VAL A 27 -3.94 0.21 9.48
C VAL A 27 -2.45 0.50 9.27
N GLY A 28 -1.66 -0.49 8.86
CA GLY A 28 -0.24 -0.29 8.56
C GLY A 28 -0.02 0.76 7.47
N LEU A 29 -0.73 0.62 6.34
CA LEU A 29 -0.70 1.59 5.24
C LEU A 29 -1.15 2.99 5.69
N ALA A 30 -2.25 3.07 6.44
CA ALA A 30 -2.76 4.34 6.91
C ALA A 30 -1.83 5.00 7.93
N ALA A 31 -1.21 4.22 8.82
CA ALA A 31 -0.27 4.72 9.82
C ALA A 31 1.00 5.25 9.17
N GLN A 32 1.56 4.52 8.19
CA GLN A 32 2.72 4.97 7.44
C GLN A 32 2.43 6.27 6.69
N ALA A 33 1.34 6.32 5.92
CA ALA A 33 0.93 7.53 5.20
C ALA A 33 0.61 8.71 6.13
N SER A 34 0.18 8.43 7.36
CA SER A 34 -0.08 9.48 8.36
C SER A 34 1.22 10.09 8.89
N GLU A 35 2.33 9.37 8.84
CA GLU A 35 3.65 9.91 9.18
C GLU A 35 4.11 10.88 8.10
N ASP A 36 3.99 10.49 6.82
CA ASP A 36 4.26 11.37 5.66
C ASP A 36 3.38 12.64 5.71
N PHE A 37 2.18 12.55 6.28
CA PHE A 37 1.31 13.71 6.49
C PHE A 37 1.79 14.67 7.59
N ARG A 38 2.49 14.17 8.61
CA ARG A 38 2.99 14.98 9.73
C ARG A 38 4.20 15.80 9.31
N ASP A 39 5.02 15.24 8.44
CA ASP A 39 6.22 15.87 7.89
C ASP A 39 6.00 16.23 6.41
N MET A 40 4.94 17.00 6.15
CA MET A 40 4.51 17.36 4.79
C MET A 40 5.53 18.26 4.07
N GLU A 41 6.20 19.15 4.80
CA GLU A 41 7.25 20.02 4.22
C GLU A 41 8.42 19.19 3.70
N ASP A 42 8.89 18.23 4.49
CA ASP A 42 9.93 17.27 4.07
C ASP A 42 9.44 16.42 2.89
N THR A 43 8.18 15.99 2.90
CA THR A 43 7.59 15.19 1.81
C THR A 43 7.49 15.99 0.50
N ILE A 44 7.15 17.28 0.57
CA ILE A 44 7.10 18.18 -0.59
C ILE A 44 8.51 18.44 -1.11
N GLU A 45 9.47 18.78 -0.25
CA GLU A 45 10.88 19.01 -0.62
C GLU A 45 11.47 17.77 -1.28
N TYR A 46 11.18 16.60 -0.73
CA TYR A 46 11.58 15.32 -1.29
C TYR A 46 10.94 15.06 -2.66
N ALA A 47 9.63 15.31 -2.82
CA ALA A 47 8.94 15.19 -4.10
C ALA A 47 9.46 16.18 -5.16
N GLU A 48 9.84 17.38 -4.76
CA GLU A 48 10.49 18.37 -5.62
C GLU A 48 11.86 17.86 -6.09
N SER A 49 12.68 17.33 -5.18
CA SER A 49 13.99 16.74 -5.51
C SER A 49 13.89 15.57 -6.50
N ALA A 50 12.79 14.81 -6.42
CA ALA A 50 12.48 13.68 -7.31
C ALA A 50 11.87 14.12 -8.66
N GLY A 51 11.64 15.42 -8.88
CA GLY A 51 11.12 15.97 -10.13
C GLY A 51 9.61 15.74 -10.35
N VAL A 52 8.84 15.54 -9.28
CA VAL A 52 7.38 15.35 -9.37
C VAL A 52 6.71 16.65 -9.81
N PRO A 53 5.84 16.63 -10.84
CA PRO A 53 5.08 17.82 -11.23
C PRO A 53 4.13 18.28 -10.12
N ALA A 54 4.17 19.57 -9.77
CA ALA A 54 3.34 20.19 -8.72
C ALA A 54 3.43 19.46 -7.36
N PRO A 55 4.62 19.43 -6.73
CA PRO A 55 4.88 18.66 -5.51
C PRO A 55 3.95 19.06 -4.35
N ASP A 56 3.63 20.36 -4.21
CA ASP A 56 2.71 20.89 -3.19
C ASP A 56 1.28 20.32 -3.26
N LEU A 57 0.87 19.79 -4.42
CA LEU A 57 -0.43 19.16 -4.60
C LEU A 57 -0.31 17.64 -4.65
N ALA A 58 0.73 17.14 -5.31
CA ALA A 58 0.96 15.72 -5.50
C ALA A 58 1.21 15.01 -4.17
N ALA A 59 2.04 15.58 -3.29
CA ALA A 59 2.37 14.97 -2.00
C ALA A 59 1.13 14.84 -1.09
N PRO A 60 0.37 15.91 -0.78
CA PRO A 60 -0.84 15.77 0.04
C PRO A 60 -1.89 14.84 -0.58
N PHE A 61 -2.03 14.85 -1.90
CA PHE A 61 -2.96 13.97 -2.60
C PHE A 61 -2.54 12.50 -2.47
N ALA A 62 -1.26 12.21 -2.65
CA ALA A 62 -0.73 10.85 -2.59
C ALA A 62 -0.86 10.27 -1.17
N SER A 63 -0.47 11.04 -0.14
CA SER A 63 -0.65 10.64 1.26
C SER A 63 -2.14 10.44 1.59
N GLY A 64 -3.01 11.35 1.14
CA GLY A 64 -4.46 11.27 1.38
C GLY A 64 -5.10 10.04 0.72
N MET A 65 -4.69 9.76 -0.50
CA MET A 65 -5.09 8.55 -1.23
C MET A 65 -4.62 7.29 -0.50
N MET A 66 -3.39 7.27 0.04
CA MET A 66 -2.84 6.12 0.75
C MET A 66 -3.57 5.83 2.07
N VAL A 67 -3.90 6.88 2.84
CA VAL A 67 -4.76 6.76 4.03
C VAL A 67 -6.14 6.22 3.66
N ALA A 68 -6.79 6.79 2.64
CA ALA A 68 -8.10 6.34 2.18
C ALA A 68 -8.08 4.89 1.68
N ALA A 69 -7.00 4.49 0.99
CA ALA A 69 -6.78 3.12 0.55
C ALA A 69 -6.63 2.17 1.75
N GLY A 70 -5.84 2.54 2.76
CA GLY A 70 -5.68 1.76 3.99
C GLY A 70 -7.00 1.53 4.72
N VAL A 71 -7.78 2.60 4.93
CA VAL A 71 -9.13 2.52 5.53
C VAL A 71 -10.07 1.67 4.66
N GLY A 72 -10.02 1.85 3.34
CA GLY A 72 -10.82 1.09 2.38
C GLY A 72 -10.54 -0.41 2.41
N ILE A 73 -9.27 -0.80 2.57
CA ILE A 73 -8.83 -2.19 2.74
C ILE A 73 -9.33 -2.74 4.08
N ALA A 74 -9.17 -1.99 5.17
CA ALA A 74 -9.61 -2.42 6.50
C ALA A 74 -11.13 -2.66 6.55
N LEU A 75 -11.93 -1.76 5.96
CA LEU A 75 -13.40 -1.86 5.93
C LEU A 75 -13.93 -2.79 4.82
N TRP A 76 -13.13 -3.07 3.78
CA TRP A 76 -13.47 -3.92 2.63
C TRP A 76 -14.74 -3.50 1.88
N ARG A 77 -15.01 -2.19 1.76
CA ARG A 77 -16.19 -1.65 1.08
C ARG A 77 -16.01 -1.48 -0.43
N LEU A 78 -14.85 -1.01 -0.86
CA LEU A 78 -14.47 -0.83 -2.27
C LEU A 78 -13.12 -1.51 -2.53
N PRO A 79 -13.03 -2.85 -2.36
CA PRO A 79 -11.75 -3.53 -2.24
C PRO A 79 -10.89 -3.39 -3.49
N ARG A 80 -11.47 -3.40 -4.70
CA ARG A 80 -10.73 -3.25 -5.97
C ARG A 80 -10.05 -1.89 -6.07
N VAL A 81 -10.78 -0.81 -5.74
CA VAL A 81 -10.25 0.56 -5.79
C VAL A 81 -9.21 0.76 -4.70
N ALA A 82 -9.50 0.34 -3.47
CA ALA A 82 -8.61 0.52 -2.34
C ALA A 82 -7.28 -0.24 -2.49
N THR A 83 -7.35 -1.53 -2.85
CA THR A 83 -6.15 -2.34 -3.09
C THR A 83 -5.41 -1.91 -4.35
N GLY A 84 -6.12 -1.50 -5.40
CA GLY A 84 -5.51 -1.00 -6.64
C GLY A 84 -4.74 0.30 -6.43
N ALA A 85 -5.33 1.26 -5.69
CA ALA A 85 -4.66 2.49 -5.31
C ALA A 85 -3.42 2.21 -4.46
N ALA A 86 -3.50 1.28 -3.50
CA ALA A 86 -2.37 0.91 -2.68
C ALA A 86 -1.22 0.27 -3.48
N VAL A 87 -1.53 -0.65 -4.39
CA VAL A 87 -0.53 -1.28 -5.27
C VAL A 87 0.12 -0.24 -6.18
N ALA A 88 -0.66 0.65 -6.78
CA ALA A 88 -0.15 1.69 -7.67
C ALA A 88 0.80 2.64 -6.93
N PHE A 89 0.39 3.16 -5.77
CA PHE A 89 1.22 4.04 -4.95
C PHE A 89 2.51 3.34 -4.52
N LEU A 90 2.40 2.15 -3.91
CA LEU A 90 3.57 1.42 -3.40
C LEU A 90 4.56 1.11 -4.53
N THR A 91 4.08 0.79 -5.72
CA THR A 91 4.95 0.53 -6.87
C THR A 91 5.72 1.79 -7.29
N VAL A 92 5.03 2.93 -7.38
CA VAL A 92 5.66 4.20 -7.76
C VAL A 92 6.67 4.62 -6.70
N VAL A 93 6.25 4.78 -5.43
CA VAL A 93 7.11 5.28 -4.36
C VAL A 93 8.32 4.36 -4.10
N THR A 94 8.14 3.04 -4.17
CA THR A 94 9.25 2.10 -3.96
C THR A 94 10.28 2.17 -5.09
N ALA A 95 9.84 2.40 -6.33
CA ALA A 95 10.74 2.45 -7.48
C ALA A 95 11.40 3.82 -7.68
N THR A 96 10.73 4.91 -7.32
CA THR A 96 11.21 6.28 -7.58
C THR A 96 11.81 6.96 -6.37
N MET A 97 11.32 6.65 -5.17
CA MET A 97 11.73 7.34 -3.95
C MET A 97 12.70 6.47 -3.16
N HIS A 98 12.38 5.21 -2.94
CA HIS A 98 13.23 4.35 -2.12
C HIS A 98 14.37 3.63 -2.87
N ASP A 99 15.08 4.37 -3.71
CA ASP A 99 16.23 3.88 -4.46
C ASP A 99 17.47 3.80 -3.54
N PHE A 100 17.53 2.72 -2.75
CA PHE A 100 18.64 2.50 -1.83
C PHE A 100 19.97 2.20 -2.56
N TRP A 101 19.94 1.85 -3.85
CA TRP A 101 21.15 1.53 -4.62
C TRP A 101 21.87 2.81 -5.06
N ASN A 102 21.17 3.93 -5.22
CA ASN A 102 21.73 5.25 -5.51
C ASN A 102 21.87 6.18 -4.30
N ALA A 103 21.42 5.77 -3.10
CA ALA A 103 21.52 6.59 -1.88
C ALA A 103 22.96 6.77 -1.35
N ASP A 104 23.21 7.94 -0.76
CA ASP A 104 24.46 8.31 -0.08
C ASP A 104 24.73 7.37 1.12
N GLU A 105 26.00 7.20 1.49
CA GLU A 105 26.41 6.21 2.49
C GLU A 105 25.75 6.42 3.86
N ASP A 106 25.47 7.67 4.23
CA ASP A 106 24.86 8.04 5.50
C ASP A 106 23.37 7.65 5.58
N ASP A 107 22.64 7.71 4.46
CA ASP A 107 21.19 7.43 4.40
C ASP A 107 20.83 6.04 3.88
N LYS A 108 21.79 5.33 3.27
CA LYS A 108 21.60 4.03 2.60
C LYS A 108 20.92 2.96 3.45
N SER A 109 21.17 2.96 4.77
CA SER A 109 20.57 1.98 5.67
C SER A 109 19.09 2.24 5.94
N GLY A 110 18.70 3.52 6.08
CA GLY A 110 17.30 3.92 6.23
C GLY A 110 16.53 3.67 4.94
N GLU A 111 17.12 4.05 3.82
CA GLU A 111 16.51 3.89 2.49
C GLU A 111 16.24 2.42 2.15
N ARG A 112 17.20 1.55 2.48
CA ARG A 112 17.04 0.11 2.29
C ARG A 112 15.91 -0.47 3.15
N LEU A 113 15.76 0.00 4.39
CA LEU A 113 14.69 -0.45 5.28
C LEU A 113 13.31 -0.01 4.73
N ALA A 114 13.21 1.23 4.26
CA ALA A 114 11.99 1.75 3.64
C ALA A 114 11.63 0.98 2.36
N PHE A 115 12.59 0.74 1.47
CA PHE A 115 12.41 -0.05 0.26
C PHE A 115 11.85 -1.45 0.55
N PHE A 116 12.50 -2.21 1.44
CA PHE A 116 12.04 -3.57 1.75
C PHE A 116 10.73 -3.59 2.53
N GLY A 117 10.48 -2.58 3.37
CA GLY A 117 9.20 -2.38 4.02
C GLY A 117 8.08 -2.23 3.00
N ASN A 118 8.23 -1.31 2.06
CA ASN A 118 7.24 -1.06 1.01
C ASN A 118 7.08 -2.27 0.07
N LEU A 119 8.17 -2.98 -0.24
CA LEU A 119 8.11 -4.21 -1.03
C LEU A 119 7.28 -5.31 -0.33
N ALA A 120 7.46 -5.48 0.99
CA ALA A 120 6.67 -6.43 1.77
C ALA A 120 5.18 -6.04 1.80
N MET A 121 4.88 -4.74 1.99
CA MET A 121 3.51 -4.23 1.94
C MET A 121 2.88 -4.37 0.55
N LEU A 122 3.65 -4.17 -0.52
CA LEU A 122 3.21 -4.35 -1.90
C LEU A 122 2.82 -5.81 -2.15
N GLY A 123 3.62 -6.76 -1.68
CA GLY A 123 3.28 -8.19 -1.72
C GLY A 123 1.95 -8.49 -1.04
N GLY A 124 1.72 -7.93 0.16
CA GLY A 124 0.43 -8.04 0.85
C GLY A 124 -0.73 -7.42 0.05
N ALA A 125 -0.54 -6.20 -0.45
CA ALA A 125 -1.55 -5.48 -1.23
C ALA A 125 -1.94 -6.23 -2.52
N LEU A 126 -0.98 -6.86 -3.21
CA LEU A 126 -1.23 -7.68 -4.40
C LEU A 126 -2.08 -8.93 -4.10
N VAL A 127 -1.85 -9.58 -2.95
CA VAL A 127 -2.68 -10.71 -2.52
C VAL A 127 -4.12 -10.27 -2.29
N PHE A 128 -4.34 -9.14 -1.61
CA PHE A 128 -5.68 -8.59 -1.41
C PHE A 128 -6.32 -8.09 -2.70
N LEU A 129 -5.53 -7.49 -3.61
CA LEU A 129 -6.00 -7.07 -4.92
C LEU A 129 -6.53 -8.26 -5.72
N ARG A 130 -5.77 -9.36 -5.76
CA ARG A 130 -6.22 -10.60 -6.40
C ARG A 130 -7.52 -11.11 -5.81
N GLU A 131 -7.65 -11.07 -4.49
CA GLU A 131 -8.88 -11.50 -3.82
C GLU A 131 -10.06 -10.56 -4.11
N ALA A 132 -9.80 -9.27 -4.32
CA ALA A 132 -10.85 -8.31 -4.70
C ALA A 132 -11.46 -8.59 -6.08
N PHE A 133 -10.76 -9.33 -6.96
CA PHE A 133 -11.22 -9.71 -8.30
C PHE A 133 -11.80 -11.13 -8.39
N ARG A 134 -11.78 -11.90 -7.30
CA ARG A 134 -12.50 -13.16 -7.20
C ARG A 134 -13.97 -12.93 -6.87
#